data_AF-A0A2V4NHT7-F1
#
_entry.id   AF-A0A2V4NHT7-F1
#
_cell.length_a   1.000
_cell.length_b   1.000
_cell.length_c   1.000
_cell.angle_alpha   90.00
_cell.angle_beta   90.00
_cell.angle_gamma   90.00
#
_symmetry.space_group_name_H-M   'P 1'
#
loop_
_entity.id
_entity.type
_entity.pdbx_description
1 polymer ?
#
loop_
_entity_poly.entity_id
_entity_poly.type
_entity_poly.pdbx_seq_one_letter_code
_entity_poly.pdbx_strand_id
1 'polypeptide(L)'
;MSTPPAGSQDGMVFYPTTLKWGRETYSRHPEPTSWCCHGHVPGLDPATYRRAVSVHEAGHTVIALHVGMHVKDVKIVERTRDLGCGPRLELEGTMSPGDYELAHSAVVKQLAAGERAEQRWLRDYGLWTQDRGWAAEMGALHDRDAAIPRLRMFTGSDDLATVLGAYVHFGDQAEEVLGQHWPAVLAVAGALDEEGELTGDQAATLAGLLNPPPA
;
A
#
# COMPACT_ATOMS: atom_id res chain seq x y z
N MET A 1 23.57 4.68 -15.25
CA MET A 1 23.79 6.05 -14.77
C MET A 1 22.54 6.41 -13.99
N SER A 2 22.62 6.47 -12.66
CA SER A 2 21.46 6.77 -11.82
C SER A 2 21.05 8.24 -11.99
N THR A 3 19.77 8.48 -12.21
CA THR A 3 19.18 9.83 -12.29
C THR A 3 19.43 10.56 -10.95
N PRO A 4 19.90 11.82 -10.96
CA PRO A 4 20.06 12.58 -9.73
C PRO A 4 18.72 12.81 -9.02
N PRO A 5 18.70 12.96 -7.68
CA PRO A 5 17.48 13.14 -6.90
C PRO A 5 16.74 14.42 -7.28
N ALA A 6 15.42 14.34 -7.42
CA ALA A 6 14.56 15.46 -7.78
C ALA A 6 14.15 16.22 -6.51
N GLY A 7 14.98 17.16 -6.06
CA GLY A 7 14.66 18.12 -5.00
C GLY A 7 14.45 17.50 -3.62
N SER A 8 14.59 18.33 -2.59
CA SER A 8 14.28 17.98 -1.20
C SER A 8 13.20 18.92 -0.70
N GLN A 9 12.01 18.42 -0.44
CA GLN A 9 11.13 19.04 0.57
C GLN A 9 11.35 18.24 1.85
N ASP A 10 11.70 18.93 2.94
CA ASP A 10 11.93 18.36 4.27
C ASP A 10 13.00 17.25 4.38
N GLY A 11 14.02 17.27 3.51
CA GLY A 11 15.15 16.34 3.58
C GLY A 11 14.85 14.91 3.11
N MET A 12 13.63 14.64 2.64
CA MET A 12 13.31 13.38 1.98
C MET A 12 13.72 13.44 0.51
N VAL A 13 14.52 12.46 0.09
CA VAL A 13 14.97 12.30 -1.29
C VAL A 13 13.97 11.42 -2.02
N PHE A 14 13.29 11.98 -3.02
CA PHE A 14 12.51 11.20 -3.96
C PHE A 14 13.33 10.91 -5.22
N TYR A 15 13.29 9.66 -5.64
CA TYR A 15 13.84 9.22 -6.90
C TYR A 15 12.72 9.27 -7.94
N PRO A 16 12.83 10.11 -8.99
CA PRO A 16 11.94 9.99 -10.12
C PRO A 16 12.19 8.62 -10.75
N THR A 17 11.14 7.82 -10.83
CA THR A 17 11.16 6.52 -11.50
C THR A 17 10.27 6.63 -12.72
N THR A 18 10.81 6.29 -13.88
CA THR A 18 10.00 6.06 -15.07
C THR A 18 9.79 4.56 -15.16
N LEU A 19 8.56 4.11 -14.89
CA LEU A 19 8.22 2.70 -15.07
C LEU A 19 8.45 2.31 -16.53
N LYS A 20 8.68 1.01 -16.80
CA LYS A 20 8.96 0.49 -18.17
C LYS A 20 7.94 0.91 -19.24
N TRP A 21 6.75 1.35 -18.84
CA TRP A 21 5.67 1.85 -19.71
C TRP A 21 5.68 3.38 -19.89
N GLY A 22 6.73 4.09 -19.48
CA GLY A 22 6.88 5.54 -19.66
C GLY A 22 6.14 6.39 -18.63
N ARG A 23 5.57 5.78 -17.59
CA ARG A 23 4.86 6.47 -16.51
C ARG A 23 5.85 7.02 -15.49
N GLU A 24 5.82 8.34 -15.26
CA GLU A 24 6.53 8.97 -14.15
C GLU A 24 5.85 8.66 -12.81
N THR A 25 6.66 8.27 -11.84
CA THR A 25 6.28 8.09 -10.44
C THR A 25 7.46 8.49 -9.56
N TYR A 26 7.24 8.52 -8.25
CA TYR A 26 8.26 8.85 -7.26
C TYR A 26 8.35 7.72 -6.25
N SER A 27 9.57 7.39 -5.86
CA SER A 27 9.85 6.43 -4.79
C SER A 27 10.82 7.00 -3.77
N ARG A 28 10.68 6.60 -2.51
CA ARG A 28 11.67 6.88 -1.46
C ARG A 28 12.88 5.96 -1.57
N HIS A 29 12.78 4.92 -2.38
CA HIS A 29 13.81 3.94 -2.60
C HIS A 29 14.33 4.06 -4.04
N PRO A 30 15.65 3.90 -4.27
CA PRO A 30 16.17 3.89 -5.61
C PRO A 30 15.58 2.70 -6.39
N GLU A 31 15.33 2.89 -7.68
CA GLU A 31 14.94 1.80 -8.56
C GLU A 31 16.04 0.71 -8.56
N PRO A 32 15.67 -0.58 -8.41
CA PRO A 32 16.63 -1.68 -8.46
C PRO A 32 17.39 -1.71 -9.79
N THR A 33 18.68 -2.05 -9.74
CA THR A 33 19.54 -2.08 -10.94
C THR A 33 19.12 -3.13 -11.98
N SER A 34 18.40 -4.16 -11.56
CA SER A 34 17.87 -5.20 -12.44
C SER A 34 16.55 -5.73 -11.92
N TRP A 35 15.49 -5.60 -12.71
CA TRP A 35 14.20 -6.19 -12.40
C TRP A 35 13.40 -6.48 -13.66
N CYS A 36 12.60 -7.55 -13.60
CA CYS A 36 11.73 -7.96 -14.69
C CYS A 36 10.34 -7.28 -14.60
N CYS A 37 9.68 -7.44 -13.45
CA CYS A 37 8.41 -6.82 -13.07
C CYS A 37 8.42 -6.44 -11.57
N HIS A 38 7.50 -5.61 -11.11
CA HIS A 38 7.50 -5.17 -9.70
C HIS A 38 7.34 -6.36 -8.74
N GLY A 39 6.57 -7.40 -9.12
CA GLY A 39 6.44 -8.64 -8.35
C GLY A 39 7.72 -9.49 -8.28
N HIS A 40 8.76 -9.19 -9.08
CA HIS A 40 10.06 -9.87 -8.98
C HIS A 40 11.02 -9.24 -8.01
N VAL A 41 10.91 -7.93 -7.81
CA VAL A 41 11.85 -7.18 -7.00
C VAL A 41 11.93 -7.71 -5.56
N PRO A 42 10.83 -8.19 -4.94
CA PRO A 42 10.93 -8.71 -3.59
C PRO A 42 11.83 -9.95 -3.48
N GLY A 43 11.95 -10.77 -4.54
CA GLY A 43 12.68 -12.04 -4.47
C GLY A 43 12.20 -12.94 -3.32
N LEU A 44 10.91 -12.84 -2.96
CA LEU A 44 10.27 -13.62 -1.91
C LEU A 44 9.75 -14.93 -2.52
N ASP A 45 9.72 -15.99 -1.73
CA ASP A 45 8.99 -17.19 -2.11
C ASP A 45 7.48 -16.90 -2.17
N PRO A 46 6.68 -17.70 -2.90
CA PRO A 46 5.27 -17.41 -3.11
C PRO A 46 4.44 -17.23 -1.84
N ALA A 47 4.69 -18.03 -0.80
CA ALA A 47 3.94 -17.93 0.46
C ALA A 47 4.29 -16.64 1.20
N THR A 48 5.58 -16.29 1.27
CA THR A 48 6.03 -15.04 1.87
C THR A 48 5.53 -13.82 1.09
N TYR A 49 5.44 -13.91 -0.24
CA TYR A 49 4.87 -12.84 -1.07
C TYR A 49 3.37 -12.66 -0.81
N ARG A 50 2.61 -13.75 -0.74
CA ARG A 50 1.19 -13.73 -0.38
C ARG A 50 0.96 -13.13 1.00
N ARG A 51 1.82 -13.47 1.96
CA ARG A 51 1.79 -12.87 3.29
C ARG A 51 2.00 -11.35 3.25
N ALA A 52 2.95 -10.88 2.44
CA ALA A 52 3.22 -9.45 2.31
C ALA A 52 2.00 -8.69 1.76
N VAL A 53 1.36 -9.22 0.70
CA VAL A 53 0.13 -8.66 0.13
C VAL A 53 -1.03 -8.72 1.12
N SER A 54 -1.15 -9.79 1.90
CA SER A 54 -2.16 -9.89 2.97
C SER A 54 -2.00 -8.81 4.03
N VAL A 55 -0.76 -8.49 4.39
CA VAL A 55 -0.46 -7.39 5.33
C VAL A 55 -0.78 -6.03 4.71
N HIS A 56 -0.49 -5.85 3.42
CA HIS A 56 -0.85 -4.64 2.68
C HIS A 56 -2.36 -4.37 2.76
N GLU A 57 -3.17 -5.35 2.38
CA GLU A 57 -4.62 -5.22 2.41
C GLU A 57 -5.17 -5.07 3.85
N ALA A 58 -4.61 -5.79 4.81
CA ALA A 58 -4.97 -5.63 6.22
C ALA A 58 -4.66 -4.22 6.74
N GLY A 59 -3.60 -3.58 6.26
CA GLY A 59 -3.27 -2.19 6.57
C GLY A 59 -4.39 -1.24 6.12
N HIS A 60 -4.85 -1.38 4.87
CA HIS A 60 -6.00 -0.64 4.36
C HIS A 60 -7.24 -0.87 5.20
N THR A 61 -7.58 -2.14 5.47
CA THR A 61 -8.79 -2.52 6.19
C THR A 61 -8.81 -1.98 7.62
N VAL A 62 -7.71 -2.11 8.37
CA VAL A 62 -7.65 -1.63 9.76
C VAL A 62 -7.77 -0.11 9.82
N ILE A 63 -7.11 0.63 8.92
CA ILE A 63 -7.26 2.09 8.89
C ILE A 63 -8.66 2.50 8.46
N ALA A 64 -9.26 1.82 7.47
CA ALA A 64 -10.64 2.04 7.05
C ALA A 64 -11.60 1.93 8.24
N LEU A 65 -11.54 0.82 8.98
CA LEU A 65 -12.37 0.60 10.18
C LEU A 65 -12.09 1.64 11.27
N HIS A 66 -10.82 1.97 11.52
CA HIS A 66 -10.43 2.97 12.51
C HIS A 66 -11.04 4.35 12.22
N VAL A 67 -11.08 4.76 10.95
CA VAL A 67 -11.65 6.07 10.56
C VAL A 67 -13.16 6.04 10.37
N GLY A 68 -13.83 4.92 10.65
CA GLY A 68 -15.28 4.78 10.48
C GLY A 68 -15.72 4.62 9.03
N MET A 69 -14.88 4.03 8.18
CA MET A 69 -15.26 3.61 6.83
C MET A 69 -15.92 2.23 6.88
N HIS A 70 -17.10 2.08 6.29
CA HIS A 70 -17.68 0.75 6.08
C HIS A 70 -16.81 -0.05 5.11
N VAL A 71 -16.43 -1.26 5.50
CA VAL A 71 -15.73 -2.21 4.63
C VAL A 71 -16.74 -3.26 4.17
N LYS A 72 -16.82 -3.50 2.86
CA LYS A 72 -17.66 -4.57 2.29
C LYS A 72 -16.94 -5.91 2.35
N ASP A 73 -15.76 -5.94 1.75
CA ASP A 73 -14.90 -7.11 1.63
C ASP A 73 -13.43 -6.70 1.50
N VAL A 74 -12.54 -7.64 1.83
CA VAL A 74 -11.12 -7.59 1.50
C VAL A 74 -10.69 -8.93 0.93
N LYS A 75 -9.96 -8.94 -0.19
CA LYS A 75 -9.62 -10.16 -0.93
C LYS A 75 -8.25 -10.12 -1.57
N ILE A 76 -7.70 -11.30 -1.81
CA ILE A 76 -6.48 -11.51 -2.59
C ILE A 76 -6.80 -12.46 -3.73
N VAL A 77 -6.60 -11.99 -4.95
CA VAL A 77 -6.77 -12.78 -6.17
C VAL A 77 -5.40 -13.20 -6.69
N GLU A 78 -5.23 -14.49 -6.90
CA GLU A 78 -4.03 -15.06 -7.51
C GLU A 78 -4.23 -15.27 -9.01
N ARG A 79 -3.26 -14.85 -9.81
CA ARG A 79 -3.25 -15.10 -11.25
C ARG A 79 -1.85 -15.47 -11.71
N THR A 80 -1.75 -16.34 -12.72
CA THR A 80 -0.49 -16.51 -13.43
C THR A 80 -0.49 -15.56 -14.63
N ARG A 81 0.56 -14.75 -14.74
CA ARG A 81 0.76 -13.82 -15.86
C ARG A 81 2.05 -14.13 -16.59
N ASP A 82 1.97 -14.18 -17.92
CA ASP A 82 3.14 -14.26 -18.78
C ASP A 82 3.78 -12.88 -18.92
N LEU A 83 4.99 -12.74 -18.37
CA LEU A 83 5.77 -11.52 -18.40
C LEU A 83 7.03 -11.73 -19.26
N GLY A 84 7.76 -10.65 -19.55
CA GLY A 84 8.98 -10.69 -20.38
C GLY A 84 10.09 -11.60 -19.83
N CYS A 85 9.96 -12.10 -18.60
CA CYS A 85 10.87 -13.07 -17.98
C CYS A 85 10.18 -14.39 -17.61
N GLY A 86 9.07 -14.73 -18.28
CA GLY A 86 8.33 -15.98 -18.11
C GLY A 86 7.04 -15.86 -17.27
N PRO A 87 6.32 -16.99 -17.07
CA PRO A 87 5.10 -17.06 -16.27
C PRO A 87 5.39 -16.80 -14.79
N ARG A 88 4.55 -15.97 -14.16
CA ARG A 88 4.69 -15.57 -12.75
C ARG A 88 3.37 -15.51 -12.02
N LEU A 89 3.43 -15.81 -10.72
CA LEU A 89 2.35 -15.51 -9.79
C LEU A 89 2.25 -14.00 -9.61
N GLU A 90 1.07 -13.47 -9.91
CA GLU A 90 0.66 -12.10 -9.65
C GLU A 90 -0.45 -12.18 -8.60
N LEU A 91 -0.31 -11.35 -7.57
CA LEU A 91 -1.28 -11.23 -6.49
C LEU A 91 -1.88 -9.85 -6.57
N GLU A 92 -3.21 -9.79 -6.64
CA GLU A 92 -3.98 -8.56 -6.63
C GLU A 92 -4.80 -8.53 -5.35
N GLY A 93 -4.43 -7.63 -4.44
CA GLY A 93 -5.20 -7.33 -3.24
C GLY A 93 -6.26 -6.28 -3.52
N THR A 94 -7.41 -6.36 -2.85
CA THR A 94 -8.42 -5.31 -2.90
C THR A 94 -9.21 -5.26 -1.60
N MET A 95 -9.23 -4.10 -0.96
CA MET A 95 -10.24 -3.73 0.03
C MET A 95 -11.34 -2.90 -0.62
N SER A 96 -12.57 -3.41 -0.58
CA SER A 96 -13.75 -2.79 -1.18
C SER A 96 -14.50 -1.94 -0.13
N PRO A 97 -14.54 -0.61 -0.26
CA PRO A 97 -15.29 0.22 0.67
C PRO A 97 -16.81 0.23 0.38
N GLY A 98 -17.58 0.47 1.43
CA GLY A 98 -18.96 0.95 1.37
C GLY A 98 -19.08 2.36 0.78
N ASP A 99 -20.31 2.86 0.72
CA ASP A 99 -20.50 4.30 0.59
C ASP A 99 -20.03 4.96 1.89
N TYR A 100 -19.39 6.14 1.77
CA TYR A 100 -18.77 6.82 2.90
C TYR A 100 -18.86 8.34 2.77
N GLU A 101 -19.08 9.01 3.90
CA GLU A 101 -18.98 10.47 4.05
C GLU A 101 -17.82 10.79 4.99
N LEU A 102 -16.59 10.66 4.49
CA LEU A 102 -15.38 10.86 5.27
C LEU A 102 -14.58 12.06 4.76
N ALA A 103 -13.88 12.72 5.68
CA ALA A 103 -12.91 13.74 5.33
C ALA A 103 -11.86 13.17 4.36
N HIS A 104 -11.48 13.95 3.35
CA HIS A 104 -10.49 13.52 2.36
C HIS A 104 -9.18 13.02 3.00
N SER A 105 -8.77 13.59 4.14
CA SER A 105 -7.56 13.21 4.86
C SER A 105 -7.66 11.81 5.46
N ALA A 106 -8.86 11.37 5.88
CA ALA A 106 -9.08 10.01 6.35
C ALA A 106 -8.94 9.00 5.20
N VAL A 107 -9.49 9.33 4.03
CA VAL A 107 -9.38 8.48 2.84
C VAL A 107 -7.94 8.39 2.36
N VAL A 108 -7.20 9.51 2.31
CA VAL A 108 -5.79 9.48 1.90
C VAL A 108 -4.93 8.69 2.89
N LYS A 109 -5.18 8.79 4.21
CA LYS A 109 -4.52 7.94 5.20
C LYS A 109 -4.79 6.45 4.98
N GLN A 110 -6.04 6.10 4.70
CA GLN A 110 -6.40 4.72 4.36
C GLN A 110 -5.65 4.24 3.12
N LEU A 111 -5.60 5.04 2.05
CA LEU A 111 -4.86 4.71 0.82
C LEU A 111 -3.35 4.63 1.02
N ALA A 112 -2.78 5.33 2.01
CA ALA A 112 -1.36 5.22 2.33
C ALA A 112 -1.03 4.01 3.23
N ALA A 113 -2.05 3.39 3.84
CA ALA A 113 -1.85 2.40 4.90
C ALA A 113 -1.24 1.08 4.40
N GLY A 114 -1.63 0.59 3.22
CA GLY A 114 -1.17 -0.70 2.72
C GLY A 114 0.33 -0.74 2.49
N GLU A 115 0.85 0.25 1.76
CA GLU A 115 2.30 0.45 1.57
C GLU A 115 3.06 0.44 2.91
N ARG A 116 2.55 1.18 3.89
CA ARG A 116 3.19 1.35 5.20
C ARG A 116 3.18 0.06 6.02
N ALA A 117 2.04 -0.63 6.04
CA ALA A 117 1.90 -1.91 6.73
C ALA A 117 2.86 -2.96 6.14
N GLU A 118 2.92 -3.08 4.81
CA GLU A 118 3.82 -4.02 4.14
C GLU A 118 5.30 -3.70 4.45
N GLN A 119 5.70 -2.44 4.33
CA GLN A 119 7.07 -2.01 4.63
C GLN A 119 7.47 -2.28 6.08
N ARG A 120 6.56 -2.02 7.04
CA ARG A 120 6.79 -2.34 8.45
C ARG A 120 6.96 -3.84 8.66
N TRP A 121 6.06 -4.65 8.10
CA TRP A 121 6.14 -6.11 8.25
C TRP A 121 7.44 -6.67 7.69
N LEU A 122 7.89 -6.19 6.53
CA LEU A 122 9.20 -6.56 5.99
C LEU A 122 10.34 -6.25 6.98
N ARG A 123 10.29 -5.14 7.71
CA ARG A 123 11.31 -4.79 8.74
C ARG A 123 11.19 -5.68 9.98
N ASP A 124 9.98 -5.84 10.52
CA ASP A 124 9.72 -6.61 11.74
C ASP A 124 10.15 -8.07 11.60
N TYR A 125 10.05 -8.64 10.39
CA TYR A 125 10.41 -10.03 10.11
C TYR A 125 11.80 -10.22 9.49
N GLY A 126 12.64 -9.17 9.49
CA GLY A 126 14.02 -9.26 8.98
C GLY A 126 14.11 -9.50 7.46
N LEU A 127 13.05 -9.20 6.73
CA LEU A 127 12.95 -9.33 5.28
C LEU A 127 13.28 -8.02 4.56
N TRP A 128 13.47 -6.91 5.26
CA TRP A 128 13.65 -5.61 4.62
C TRP A 128 14.92 -5.53 3.74
N THR A 129 14.74 -5.01 2.52
CA THR A 129 15.81 -4.50 1.65
C THR A 129 15.30 -3.25 0.94
N GLN A 130 16.19 -2.41 0.38
CA GLN A 130 15.76 -1.25 -0.40
C GLN A 130 14.91 -1.65 -1.61
N ASP A 131 15.30 -2.73 -2.29
CA ASP A 131 14.56 -3.31 -3.41
C ASP A 131 13.13 -3.70 -2.99
N ARG A 132 12.98 -4.42 -1.86
CA ARG A 132 11.65 -4.78 -1.33
C ARG A 132 10.83 -3.56 -0.93
N GLY A 133 11.47 -2.53 -0.36
CA GLY A 133 10.84 -1.25 -0.10
C GLY A 133 10.30 -0.60 -1.38
N TRP A 134 11.13 -0.51 -2.42
CA TRP A 134 10.71 -0.01 -3.74
C TRP A 134 9.57 -0.84 -4.32
N ALA A 135 9.61 -2.17 -4.18
CA ALA A 135 8.56 -3.06 -4.66
C ALA A 135 7.21 -2.80 -3.99
N ALA A 136 7.19 -2.66 -2.66
CA ALA A 136 5.97 -2.30 -1.92
C ALA A 136 5.41 -0.95 -2.39
N GLU A 137 6.27 0.03 -2.64
CA GLU A 137 5.87 1.34 -3.19
C GLU A 137 5.29 1.25 -4.61
N MET A 138 5.82 0.35 -5.44
CA MET A 138 5.29 0.10 -6.77
C MET A 138 4.00 -0.74 -6.75
N GLY A 139 3.82 -1.59 -5.74
CA GLY A 139 2.55 -2.28 -5.48
C GLY A 139 1.44 -1.28 -5.16
N ALA A 140 1.75 -0.22 -4.42
CA ALA A 140 0.82 0.83 -4.00
C ALA A 140 0.51 1.91 -5.06
N LEU A 141 0.88 1.70 -6.33
CA LEU A 141 0.69 2.73 -7.38
C LEU A 141 -0.78 3.10 -7.58
N HIS A 142 -1.68 2.11 -7.52
CA HIS A 142 -3.11 2.36 -7.65
C HIS A 142 -3.67 3.16 -6.47
N ASP A 143 -3.19 2.92 -5.25
CA ASP A 143 -3.61 3.68 -4.06
C ASP A 143 -3.15 5.14 -4.14
N ARG A 144 -1.91 5.35 -4.60
CA ARG A 144 -1.36 6.67 -4.87
C ARG A 144 -2.22 7.39 -5.93
N ASP A 145 -2.58 6.72 -7.02
CA ASP A 145 -3.44 7.28 -8.06
C ASP A 145 -4.82 7.68 -7.52
N ALA A 146 -5.42 6.81 -6.70
CA ALA A 146 -6.70 7.10 -6.05
C ALA A 146 -6.61 8.28 -5.05
N ALA A 147 -5.42 8.51 -4.47
CA ALA A 147 -5.18 9.62 -3.55
C ALA A 147 -4.94 10.95 -4.26
N ILE A 148 -4.36 10.96 -5.47
CA ILE A 148 -3.95 12.19 -6.19
C ILE A 148 -5.06 13.26 -6.26
N PRO A 149 -6.31 12.97 -6.69
CA PRO A 149 -7.36 13.99 -6.76
C PRO A 149 -7.64 14.66 -5.42
N ARG A 150 -7.60 13.89 -4.32
CA ARG A 150 -7.83 14.39 -2.96
C ARG A 150 -6.64 15.21 -2.47
N LEU A 151 -5.43 14.76 -2.76
CA LEU A 151 -4.19 15.47 -2.42
C LEU A 151 -4.06 16.80 -3.17
N ARG A 152 -4.50 16.89 -4.43
CA ARG A 152 -4.57 18.17 -5.17
C ARG A 152 -5.48 19.17 -4.46
N MET A 153 -6.60 18.72 -3.90
CA MET A 153 -7.49 19.59 -3.11
C MET A 153 -6.81 20.09 -1.82
N PHE A 154 -6.01 19.24 -1.16
CA PHE A 154 -5.27 19.63 0.05
C PHE A 154 -4.10 20.58 -0.23
N THR A 155 -3.35 20.32 -1.30
CA THR A 155 -2.13 21.07 -1.62
C THR A 155 -2.40 22.34 -2.44
N GLY A 156 -3.53 22.39 -3.15
CA GLY A 156 -3.83 23.45 -4.12
C GLY A 156 -2.87 23.45 -5.32
N SER A 157 -2.21 22.33 -5.61
CA SER A 157 -1.16 22.22 -6.62
C SER A 157 -1.43 21.07 -7.60
N ASP A 158 -1.11 21.28 -8.87
CA ASP A 158 -1.07 20.23 -9.89
C ASP A 158 0.31 19.57 -10.04
N ASP A 159 1.34 20.14 -9.41
CA ASP A 159 2.70 19.60 -9.40
C ASP A 159 2.75 18.25 -8.67
N LEU A 160 3.15 17.20 -9.39
CA LEU A 160 3.10 15.82 -8.89
C LEU A 160 4.06 15.60 -7.72
N ALA A 161 5.22 16.25 -7.70
CA ALA A 161 6.18 16.13 -6.61
C ALA A 161 5.59 16.69 -5.30
N THR A 162 4.97 17.87 -5.36
CA THR A 162 4.25 18.48 -4.22
C THR A 162 3.09 17.59 -3.75
N VAL A 163 2.29 17.07 -4.68
CA VAL A 163 1.16 16.18 -4.40
C VAL A 163 1.61 14.89 -3.69
N LEU A 164 2.65 14.24 -4.19
CA LEU A 164 3.18 13.00 -3.60
C LEU A 164 3.98 13.23 -2.31
N GLY A 165 4.58 14.42 -2.13
CA GLY A 165 5.12 14.84 -0.84
C GLY A 165 4.06 14.84 0.25
N ALA A 166 2.86 15.35 -0.05
CA ALA A 166 1.73 15.28 0.87
C ALA A 166 1.22 13.85 1.12
N TYR A 167 1.28 12.95 0.13
CA TYR A 167 0.97 11.52 0.33
C TYR A 167 1.90 10.90 1.38
N VAL A 168 3.20 11.22 1.35
CA VAL A 168 4.15 10.72 2.34
C VAL A 168 3.80 11.18 3.75
N HIS A 169 3.42 12.46 3.93
CA HIS A 169 2.97 12.96 5.22
C HIS A 169 1.76 12.17 5.76
N PHE A 170 0.76 11.88 4.92
CA PHE A 170 -0.36 11.05 5.33
C PHE A 170 0.03 9.58 5.57
N GLY A 171 1.04 9.07 4.87
CA GLY A 171 1.62 7.77 5.15
C GLY A 171 2.28 7.70 6.53
N ASP A 172 2.96 8.75 6.96
CA ASP A 172 3.55 8.80 8.31
C ASP A 172 2.46 8.85 9.40
N GLN A 173 1.35 9.56 9.14
CA GLN A 173 0.18 9.52 10.02
C GLN A 173 -0.49 8.14 10.02
N ALA A 174 -0.55 7.45 8.88
CA ALA A 174 -1.07 6.09 8.80
C ALA A 174 -0.19 5.11 9.59
N GLU A 175 1.14 5.24 9.50
CA GLU A 175 2.11 4.45 10.28
C GLU A 175 1.88 4.59 11.79
N GLU A 176 1.59 5.79 12.30
CA GLU A 176 1.29 6.00 13.72
C GLU A 176 0.05 5.19 14.17
N VAL A 177 -1.03 5.23 13.38
CA VAL A 177 -2.25 4.48 13.68
C VAL A 177 -2.03 2.98 13.53
N LEU A 178 -1.31 2.53 12.50
CA LEU A 178 -0.87 1.14 12.34
C LEU A 178 -0.01 0.69 13.53
N GLY A 179 0.80 1.59 14.10
CA GLY A 179 1.54 1.41 15.36
C GLY A 179 0.65 0.89 16.48
N GLN A 180 -0.46 1.58 16.71
CA GLN A 180 -1.41 1.32 17.78
C GLN A 180 -2.23 0.05 17.53
N HIS A 181 -2.48 -0.28 16.26
CA HIS A 181 -3.32 -1.40 15.85
C HIS A 181 -2.54 -2.58 15.24
N TRP A 182 -1.23 -2.67 15.46
CA TRP A 182 -0.41 -3.68 14.78
C TRP A 182 -0.86 -5.13 15.01
N PRO A 183 -1.24 -5.56 16.23
CA PRO A 183 -1.77 -6.90 16.44
C PRO A 183 -3.05 -7.17 15.63
N ALA A 184 -3.91 -6.16 15.45
CA ALA A 184 -5.12 -6.26 14.62
C ALA A 184 -4.77 -6.44 13.13
N VAL A 185 -3.78 -5.69 12.63
CA VAL A 185 -3.28 -5.85 11.25
C VAL A 185 -2.78 -7.27 11.02
N LEU A 186 -1.95 -7.80 11.94
CA LEU A 186 -1.41 -9.16 11.80
C LEU A 186 -2.50 -10.23 11.90
N ALA A 187 -3.55 -10.02 12.71
CA ALA A 187 -4.69 -10.92 12.82
C ALA A 187 -5.52 -10.96 11.54
N VAL A 188 -5.88 -9.80 10.99
CA VAL A 188 -6.61 -9.69 9.71
C VAL A 188 -5.77 -10.27 8.57
N ALA A 189 -4.49 -9.93 8.49
CA ALA A 189 -3.58 -10.49 7.50
C ALA A 189 -3.45 -12.02 7.67
N GLY A 190 -3.44 -12.51 8.91
CA GLY A 190 -3.53 -13.93 9.29
C GLY A 190 -4.62 -14.66 8.52
N ALA A 191 -5.86 -14.27 8.81
CA ALA A 191 -7.03 -14.89 8.22
C ALA A 191 -7.13 -14.64 6.70
N LEU A 192 -6.74 -13.47 6.22
CA LEU A 192 -6.80 -13.16 4.79
C LEU A 192 -5.82 -14.01 3.96
N ASP A 193 -4.62 -14.27 4.49
CA ASP A 193 -3.63 -15.13 3.85
C ASP A 193 -4.16 -16.56 3.71
N GLU A 194 -4.81 -17.08 4.75
CA GLU A 194 -5.40 -18.42 4.83
C GLU A 194 -6.65 -18.58 3.97
N GLU A 195 -7.61 -17.66 4.07
CA GLU A 195 -8.94 -17.77 3.45
C GLU A 195 -9.01 -17.13 2.05
N GLY A 196 -8.14 -16.17 1.76
CA GLY A 196 -8.10 -15.41 0.51
C GLY A 196 -9.17 -14.32 0.39
N GLU A 197 -10.23 -14.35 1.20
CA GLU A 197 -11.27 -13.31 1.25
C GLU A 197 -11.89 -13.24 2.66
N LEU A 198 -12.19 -12.02 3.11
CA LEU A 198 -12.93 -11.74 4.32
C LEU A 198 -14.03 -10.72 4.04
N THR A 199 -15.20 -10.90 4.63
CA THR A 199 -16.19 -9.82 4.72
C THR A 199 -15.68 -8.71 5.64
N GLY A 200 -16.24 -7.50 5.51
CA GLY A 200 -15.91 -6.40 6.42
C GLY A 200 -16.20 -6.72 7.89
N ASP A 201 -17.26 -7.47 8.18
CA ASP A 201 -17.62 -7.85 9.56
C ASP A 201 -16.65 -8.89 10.13
N GLN A 202 -16.18 -9.84 9.31
CA GLN A 202 -15.14 -10.78 9.71
C GLN A 202 -13.84 -10.02 10.02
N ALA A 203 -13.42 -9.13 9.13
CA ALA A 203 -12.22 -8.31 9.31
C ALA A 203 -12.33 -7.42 10.55
N ALA A 204 -13.49 -6.80 10.78
CA ALA A 204 -13.74 -5.96 11.95
C ALA A 204 -13.70 -6.75 13.26
N THR A 205 -14.28 -7.96 13.27
CA THR A 205 -14.20 -8.88 14.40
C THR A 205 -12.76 -9.24 14.73
N LEU A 206 -11.96 -9.60 13.72
CA LEU A 206 -10.54 -9.92 13.87
C LEU A 206 -9.72 -8.70 14.34
N ALA A 207 -10.05 -7.52 13.85
CA ALA A 207 -9.38 -6.29 14.22
C ALA A 207 -9.77 -5.76 15.61
N GLY A 208 -10.87 -6.25 16.19
CA GLY A 208 -11.45 -5.68 17.40
C GLY A 208 -11.99 -4.25 17.18
N LEU A 209 -12.42 -3.95 15.96
CA LEU A 209 -12.94 -2.63 15.55
C LEU A 209 -14.41 -2.76 15.10
N LEU A 210 -15.11 -1.62 15.03
CA LEU A 210 -16.46 -1.56 14.51
C LEU A 210 -16.42 -1.47 12.97
N ASN A 211 -17.20 -2.29 12.27
CA ASN A 211 -17.60 -2.01 10.90
C ASN A 211 -18.88 -1.15 10.95
N PRO A 212 -18.83 0.17 10.68
CA PRO A 212 -20.03 1.00 10.71
C PRO A 212 -21.02 0.54 9.63
N PRO A 213 -22.32 0.86 9.74
CA PRO A 213 -23.25 0.59 8.65
C PRO A 213 -22.84 1.36 7.38
N PRO A 214 -23.23 0.90 6.18
CA PRO A 214 -23.07 1.69 4.96
C PRO A 214 -23.78 3.04 5.10
N ALA A 215 -23.17 4.10 4.57
CA ALA A 215 -23.73 5.45 4.56
C ALA A 215 -24.97 5.57 3.65
#